data_AF-A0A1Q6SS50-F1
#
_entry.id   AF-A0A1Q6SS50-F1
#
_cell.length_a   1.000
_cell.length_b   1.000
_cell.length_c   1.000
_cell.angle_alpha   90.00
_cell.angle_beta   90.00
_cell.angle_gamma   90.00
#
_symmetry.space_group_name_H-M   'P 1'
#
loop_
_entity.id
_entity.type
_entity.pdbx_description
1 polymer ?
#
loop_
_entity_poly.entity_id
_entity_poly.type
_entity_poly.pdbx_seq_one_letter_code
_entity_poly.pdbx_strand_id
1 'polypeptide(L)'
;MDKGIQKATAAIVLNSLGGGVVPRVGLEYITVGRRNEIGALLQDVELIQAGGSAIRFIEGRYGSGKTFLLYALKNHVLERNFVVSDVELSVDKRLVGNKGQGIAAYREMLRNLATRGCPNQGALKPVLDKWISELENEVEQESGLTPGHESFDIKVSQKVHKITSSLEEKVNGFDFAKVLSIYYKGHRMGDDKLQQKAFRWMCGEYRTKSEAKSDLGVNLIITDDNWYDFIKLWAEFVVKAGYAGLYICMDELASIYEIPSKVGRDYNYSKLLAIYNDVLQGKASHLGFLMGITKEAMEDPVRGIYGYEPLRSRLENRKIAGGAAEELRDLAAPVIALSPLNPGEIYVLLEKLTQLHEIVYGYESRLEHDDFIYFLKNQYARVRNTEEMTAREMIRNYITLLNLTQQNSDKPKEEILYAVEDYNVKSN
;
A
#
# COMPACT_ATOMS: atom_id res chain seq x y z
N MET A 1 -3.91 -26.60 -8.15
CA MET A 1 -4.35 -25.64 -7.11
C MET A 1 -5.87 -25.67 -7.05
N ASP A 2 -6.44 -25.29 -5.91
CA ASP A 2 -7.73 -25.72 -5.36
C ASP A 2 -9.01 -25.48 -6.18
N LYS A 3 -9.96 -26.42 -5.97
CA LYS A 3 -11.40 -26.36 -6.31
C LYS A 3 -12.18 -25.26 -5.53
N GLY A 4 -11.54 -24.16 -5.13
CA GLY A 4 -12.08 -23.16 -4.20
C GLY A 4 -12.20 -21.72 -4.72
N ILE A 5 -11.69 -21.43 -5.92
CA ILE A 5 -11.74 -20.06 -6.46
C ILE A 5 -13.16 -19.76 -6.93
N GLN A 6 -13.78 -18.73 -6.36
CA GLN A 6 -15.09 -18.26 -6.82
C GLN A 6 -14.98 -17.67 -8.22
N LYS A 7 -15.93 -18.01 -9.10
CA LYS A 7 -16.03 -17.48 -10.47
C LYS A 7 -16.00 -15.95 -10.52
N ALA A 8 -16.62 -15.28 -9.56
CA ALA A 8 -16.58 -13.82 -9.44
C ALA A 8 -15.15 -13.28 -9.20
N THR A 9 -14.39 -13.91 -8.29
CA THR A 9 -12.99 -13.55 -8.03
C THR A 9 -12.11 -13.76 -9.24
N ALA A 10 -12.24 -14.90 -9.92
CA ALA A 10 -11.50 -15.17 -11.15
C ALA A 10 -11.80 -14.13 -12.26
N ALA A 11 -13.07 -13.73 -12.41
CA ALA A 11 -13.47 -12.70 -13.35
C ALA A 11 -12.88 -11.32 -13.01
N ILE A 12 -12.88 -10.93 -11.73
CA ILE A 12 -12.25 -9.68 -11.28
C ILE A 12 -10.76 -9.67 -11.63
N VAL A 13 -10.06 -10.77 -11.39
CA VAL A 13 -8.63 -10.87 -11.70
C VAL A 13 -8.37 -10.70 -13.20
N LEU A 14 -9.07 -11.45 -14.04
CA LEU A 14 -8.89 -11.39 -15.50
C LEU A 14 -9.27 -10.04 -16.09
N ASN A 15 -10.40 -9.46 -15.67
CA ASN A 15 -10.83 -8.15 -16.15
C ASN A 15 -9.85 -7.03 -15.74
N SER A 16 -9.34 -7.09 -14.51
CA SER A 16 -8.34 -6.11 -14.03
C SER A 16 -7.08 -6.18 -14.88
N LEU A 17 -6.53 -7.39 -15.03
CA LEU A 17 -5.30 -7.61 -15.80
C LEU A 17 -5.47 -7.29 -17.29
N GLY A 18 -6.60 -7.68 -17.90
CA GLY A 18 -6.94 -7.36 -19.28
C GLY A 18 -7.08 -5.85 -19.52
N GLY A 19 -7.60 -5.12 -18.53
CA GLY A 19 -7.65 -3.66 -18.48
C GLY A 19 -6.30 -2.99 -18.17
N GLY A 20 -5.26 -3.75 -17.85
CA GLY A 20 -3.92 -3.22 -17.52
C GLY A 20 -3.77 -2.71 -16.08
N VAL A 21 -4.70 -3.05 -15.19
CA VAL A 21 -4.69 -2.67 -13.77
C VAL A 21 -4.45 -3.88 -12.86
N VAL A 22 -3.90 -3.63 -11.67
CA VAL A 22 -3.65 -4.69 -10.68
C VAL A 22 -4.96 -4.99 -9.93
N PRO A 23 -5.39 -6.26 -9.84
CA PRO A 23 -6.61 -6.61 -9.13
C PRO A 23 -6.46 -6.40 -7.61
N ARG A 24 -7.54 -5.92 -6.97
CA ARG A 24 -7.58 -5.74 -5.51
C ARG A 24 -7.96 -7.01 -4.74
N VAL A 25 -8.49 -8.02 -5.43
CA VAL A 25 -8.95 -9.29 -4.85
C VAL A 25 -8.43 -10.43 -5.72
N GLY A 26 -8.04 -11.55 -5.11
CA GLY A 26 -7.57 -12.73 -5.83
C GLY A 26 -6.14 -12.62 -6.36
N LEU A 27 -5.36 -11.69 -5.82
CA LEU A 27 -3.96 -11.49 -6.21
C LEU A 27 -3.11 -12.73 -5.89
N GLU A 28 -3.43 -13.38 -4.77
CA GLU A 28 -2.79 -14.61 -4.28
C GLU A 28 -2.79 -15.75 -5.30
N TYR A 29 -3.80 -15.80 -6.19
CA TYR A 29 -3.89 -16.83 -7.22
C TYR A 29 -2.88 -16.60 -8.35
N ILE A 30 -2.51 -15.35 -8.61
CA ILE A 30 -1.61 -14.96 -9.71
C ILE A 30 -0.21 -14.55 -9.25
N THR A 31 0.07 -14.52 -7.94
CA THR A 31 1.41 -14.24 -7.42
C THR A 31 2.42 -15.26 -7.94
N VAL A 32 3.41 -14.77 -8.67
CA VAL A 32 4.57 -15.51 -9.18
C VAL A 32 5.83 -14.72 -8.91
N GLY A 33 6.94 -15.42 -8.69
CA GLY A 33 8.18 -14.80 -8.26
C GLY A 33 8.05 -14.08 -6.91
N ARG A 34 9.02 -13.23 -6.59
CA ARG A 34 8.98 -12.29 -5.45
C ARG A 34 9.01 -12.88 -4.03
N ARG A 35 9.23 -14.19 -3.88
CA ARG A 35 9.28 -14.82 -2.55
C ARG A 35 10.36 -14.22 -1.65
N ASN A 36 11.52 -13.91 -2.21
CA ASN A 36 12.64 -13.36 -1.45
C ASN A 36 12.36 -11.91 -1.04
N GLU A 37 11.84 -11.09 -1.96
CA GLU A 37 11.46 -9.70 -1.70
C GLU A 37 10.35 -9.62 -0.64
N ILE A 38 9.29 -10.45 -0.75
CA ILE A 38 8.23 -10.53 0.27
C ILE A 38 8.82 -10.99 1.60
N GLY A 39 9.68 -12.01 1.60
CA GLY A 39 10.32 -12.52 2.81
C GLY A 39 11.11 -11.45 3.56
N ALA A 40 11.91 -10.64 2.84
CA ALA A 40 12.66 -9.53 3.44
C ALA A 40 11.72 -8.45 4.01
N LEU A 41 10.67 -8.09 3.30
CA LEU A 41 9.67 -7.12 3.77
C LEU A 41 8.90 -7.62 4.99
N LEU A 42 8.63 -8.92 5.09
CA LEU A 42 7.97 -9.51 6.26
C LEU A 42 8.87 -9.50 7.51
N GLN A 43 10.20 -9.56 7.36
CA GLN A 43 11.11 -9.36 8.50
C GLN A 43 10.98 -7.94 9.05
N ASP A 44 10.86 -6.93 8.20
CA ASP A 44 10.61 -5.55 8.64
C ASP A 44 9.28 -5.42 9.40
N VAL A 45 8.25 -6.14 8.95
CA VAL A 45 6.94 -6.18 9.62
C VAL A 45 7.06 -6.75 11.04
N GLU A 46 7.90 -7.76 11.25
CA GLU A 46 8.18 -8.32 12.59
C GLU A 46 8.89 -7.30 13.49
N LEU A 47 9.84 -6.54 12.94
CA LEU A 47 10.51 -5.46 13.66
C LEU A 47 9.52 -4.37 14.09
N ILE A 48 8.60 -3.97 13.20
CA ILE A 48 7.58 -2.97 13.51
C ILE A 48 6.63 -3.48 14.61
N GLN A 49 6.22 -4.75 14.53
CA GLN A 49 5.38 -5.38 15.55
C GLN A 49 6.05 -5.39 16.94
N ALA A 50 7.37 -5.49 16.98
CA ALA A 50 8.16 -5.42 18.22
C ALA A 50 8.42 -3.99 18.75
N GLY A 51 7.84 -2.95 18.13
CA GLY A 51 8.03 -1.54 18.53
C GLY A 51 9.07 -0.76 17.72
N GLY A 52 9.69 -1.41 16.73
CA GLY A 52 10.57 -0.75 15.77
C GLY A 52 9.81 0.04 14.70
N SER A 53 10.57 0.49 13.70
CA SER A 53 10.05 1.18 12.53
C SER A 53 10.89 0.86 11.31
N ALA A 54 10.27 0.83 10.13
CA ALA A 54 10.98 0.49 8.89
C ALA A 54 10.50 1.33 7.71
N ILE A 55 11.41 1.60 6.78
CA ILE A 55 11.12 2.29 5.51
C ILE A 55 11.86 1.57 4.39
N ARG A 56 11.13 1.20 3.35
CA ARG A 56 11.66 0.52 2.17
C ARG A 56 11.17 1.17 0.88
N PHE A 57 12.00 1.10 -0.14
CA PHE A 57 11.73 1.57 -1.49
C PHE A 57 11.74 0.38 -2.44
N ILE A 58 10.68 0.24 -3.23
CA ILE A 58 10.59 -0.73 -4.32
C ILE A 58 10.89 0.02 -5.61
N GLU A 59 12.08 -0.19 -6.15
CA GLU A 59 12.52 0.42 -7.40
C GLU A 59 12.25 -0.54 -8.56
N GLY A 60 11.74 -0.03 -9.67
CA GLY A 60 11.62 -0.82 -10.89
C GLY A 60 11.00 -0.05 -12.04
N ARG A 61 11.21 -0.52 -13.28
CA ARG A 61 10.59 0.06 -14.48
C ARG A 61 9.05 -0.03 -14.44
N TYR A 62 8.36 0.70 -15.30
CA TYR A 62 6.92 0.52 -15.49
C TYR A 62 6.63 -0.95 -15.87
N GLY A 63 5.57 -1.51 -15.28
CA GLY A 63 5.19 -2.91 -15.53
C GLY A 63 6.08 -3.98 -14.86
N SER A 64 7.09 -3.63 -14.06
CA SER A 64 7.94 -4.59 -13.32
C SER A 64 7.27 -5.31 -12.14
N GLY A 65 6.02 -4.93 -11.81
CA GLY A 65 5.26 -5.53 -10.71
C GLY A 65 5.43 -4.81 -9.36
N LYS A 66 5.79 -3.53 -9.33
CA LYS A 66 5.87 -2.73 -8.10
C LYS A 66 4.55 -2.71 -7.34
N THR A 67 3.51 -2.15 -7.96
CA THR A 67 2.14 -2.11 -7.43
C THR A 67 1.65 -3.49 -7.01
N PHE A 68 1.95 -4.52 -7.82
CA PHE A 68 1.66 -5.91 -7.50
C PHE A 68 2.30 -6.34 -6.17
N LEU A 69 3.59 -6.09 -5.98
CA LEU A 69 4.31 -6.42 -4.76
C LEU A 69 3.76 -5.65 -3.54
N LEU A 70 3.43 -4.37 -3.70
CA LEU A 70 2.82 -3.55 -2.64
C LEU A 70 1.48 -4.15 -2.18
N TYR A 71 0.60 -4.54 -3.10
CA TYR A 71 -0.66 -5.19 -2.76
C TYR A 71 -0.48 -6.60 -2.18
N ALA A 72 0.47 -7.38 -2.69
CA ALA A 72 0.78 -8.71 -2.15
C ALA A 72 1.25 -8.63 -0.70
N LEU A 73 2.14 -7.68 -0.39
CA LEU A 73 2.58 -7.45 0.99
C LEU A 73 1.43 -6.95 1.88
N LYS A 74 0.59 -6.03 1.39
CA LYS A 74 -0.57 -5.51 2.13
C LYS A 74 -1.42 -6.65 2.71
N ASN A 75 -1.71 -7.69 1.92
CA ASN A 75 -2.51 -8.82 2.40
C ASN A 75 -1.83 -9.55 3.58
N HIS A 76 -0.54 -9.84 3.47
CA HIS A 76 0.21 -10.47 4.57
C HIS A 76 0.29 -9.59 5.82
N VAL A 77 0.41 -8.27 5.65
CA VAL A 77 0.47 -7.31 6.76
C VAL A 77 -0.87 -7.23 7.49
N LEU A 78 -1.99 -7.23 6.74
CA LEU A 78 -3.34 -7.29 7.32
C LEU A 78 -3.57 -8.59 8.13
N GLU A 79 -3.08 -9.73 7.64
CA GLU A 79 -3.14 -11.02 8.36
C GLU A 79 -2.40 -10.98 9.69
N ARG A 80 -1.33 -10.16 9.79
CA ARG A 80 -0.55 -9.92 11.02
C ARG A 80 -1.15 -8.85 11.95
N ASN A 81 -2.44 -8.53 11.79
CA ASN A 81 -3.18 -7.61 12.65
C ASN A 81 -2.67 -6.16 12.62
N PHE A 82 -2.14 -5.70 11.49
CA PHE A 82 -1.80 -4.29 11.28
C PHE A 82 -3.00 -3.49 10.75
N VAL A 83 -2.95 -2.18 10.96
CA VAL A 83 -3.71 -1.22 10.17
C VAL A 83 -2.85 -0.82 8.97
N VAL A 84 -3.40 -0.93 7.76
CA VAL A 84 -2.65 -0.64 6.52
C VAL A 84 -3.32 0.49 5.75
N SER A 85 -2.54 1.40 5.19
CA SER A 85 -3.00 2.40 4.23
C SER A 85 -2.33 2.19 2.88
N ASP A 86 -3.10 2.20 1.80
CA ASP A 86 -2.57 2.34 0.43
C ASP A 86 -2.88 3.74 -0.12
N VAL A 87 -1.85 4.43 -0.61
CA VAL A 87 -1.98 5.79 -1.17
C VAL A 87 -1.20 5.89 -2.46
N GLU A 88 -1.85 6.37 -3.50
CA GLU A 88 -1.22 6.66 -4.79
C GLU A 88 -0.92 8.15 -4.85
N LEU A 89 0.38 8.48 -4.84
CA LEU A 89 0.83 9.87 -4.91
C LEU A 89 0.60 10.43 -6.31
N SER A 90 0.33 11.74 -6.35
CA SER A 90 0.12 12.48 -7.59
C SER A 90 0.57 13.93 -7.42
N VAL A 91 0.48 14.72 -8.50
CA VAL A 91 0.81 16.15 -8.45
C VAL A 91 0.01 16.90 -7.36
N ASP A 92 -1.23 16.47 -7.11
CA ASP A 92 -2.15 17.06 -6.14
C ASP A 92 -2.13 16.37 -4.76
N LYS A 93 -1.46 15.23 -4.64
CA LYS A 93 -1.35 14.41 -3.42
C LYS A 93 0.09 13.99 -3.24
N ARG A 94 0.88 14.81 -2.55
CA ARG A 94 2.33 14.62 -2.39
C ARG A 94 2.78 15.05 -1.00
N LEU A 95 4.01 14.70 -0.62
CA LEU A 95 4.51 14.88 0.74
C LEU A 95 4.54 16.35 1.20
N VAL A 96 4.84 17.27 0.29
CA VAL A 96 4.89 18.72 0.53
C VAL A 96 4.19 19.50 -0.57
N GLY A 97 3.35 20.44 -0.13
CA GLY A 97 2.55 21.32 -0.96
C GLY A 97 2.46 22.73 -0.40
N ASN A 98 1.92 23.65 -1.19
CA ASN A 98 1.53 24.99 -0.75
C ASN A 98 0.04 25.29 -1.02
N LYS A 99 -0.70 24.29 -1.51
CA LYS A 99 -2.13 24.37 -1.83
C LYS A 99 -2.93 23.24 -1.19
N GLY A 100 -2.42 22.63 -0.12
CA GLY A 100 -3.10 21.53 0.55
C GLY A 100 -2.75 20.15 0.01
N GLN A 101 -1.65 20.00 -0.73
CA GLN A 101 -1.29 18.69 -1.30
C GLN A 101 -0.82 17.68 -0.23
N GLY A 102 -0.16 18.17 0.83
CA GLY A 102 0.28 17.34 1.95
C GLY A 102 -0.91 16.83 2.76
N ILE A 103 -1.84 17.72 3.11
CA ILE A 103 -3.08 17.34 3.79
C ILE A 103 -3.99 16.50 2.90
N ALA A 104 -3.95 16.67 1.57
CA ALA A 104 -4.67 15.79 0.64
C ALA A 104 -4.12 14.36 0.69
N ALA A 105 -2.79 14.19 0.71
CA ALA A 105 -2.18 12.87 0.90
C ALA A 105 -2.55 12.27 2.26
N TYR A 106 -2.51 13.04 3.35
CA TYR A 106 -2.94 12.60 4.69
C TYR A 106 -4.41 12.15 4.74
N ARG A 107 -5.32 12.95 4.16
CA ARG A 107 -6.75 12.62 4.07
C ARG A 107 -6.96 11.30 3.34
N GLU A 108 -6.21 11.09 2.26
CA GLU A 108 -6.26 9.83 1.54
C GLU A 108 -5.72 8.68 2.37
N MET A 109 -4.62 8.85 3.12
CA MET A 109 -4.11 7.82 4.02
C MET A 109 -5.19 7.38 5.02
N LEU A 110 -5.85 8.33 5.68
CA LEU A 110 -6.87 8.05 6.69
C LEU A 110 -8.13 7.41 6.09
N ARG A 111 -8.55 7.88 4.92
CA ARG A 111 -9.68 7.30 4.18
C ARG A 111 -9.38 5.87 3.73
N ASN A 112 -8.14 5.62 3.33
CA ASN A 112 -7.70 4.35 2.77
C ASN A 112 -7.25 3.33 3.83
N LEU A 113 -7.36 3.66 5.13
CA LEU A 113 -7.07 2.70 6.20
C LEU A 113 -7.91 1.43 6.03
N ALA A 114 -7.24 0.30 6.14
CA ALA A 114 -7.78 -1.04 6.05
C ALA A 114 -7.30 -1.88 7.23
N THR A 115 -8.14 -2.82 7.64
CA THR A 115 -7.82 -3.84 8.65
C THR A 115 -8.27 -5.20 8.14
N ARG A 116 -7.89 -6.29 8.81
CA ARG A 116 -8.35 -7.65 8.43
C ARG A 116 -9.88 -7.75 8.33
N GLY A 117 -10.61 -7.09 9.24
CA GLY A 117 -12.08 -7.07 9.23
C GLY A 117 -12.70 -6.08 8.23
N CYS A 118 -11.91 -5.14 7.71
CA CYS A 118 -12.35 -4.12 6.76
C CYS A 118 -11.25 -3.87 5.70
N PRO A 119 -11.04 -4.81 4.74
CA PRO A 119 -9.87 -4.79 3.84
C PRO A 119 -9.97 -3.75 2.71
N ASN A 120 -11.19 -3.28 2.40
CA ASN A 120 -11.49 -2.48 1.22
C ASN A 120 -11.44 -0.95 1.45
N GLN A 121 -10.85 -0.48 2.56
CA GLN A 121 -10.78 0.92 3.06
C GLN A 121 -11.86 1.32 4.07
N GLY A 122 -11.71 2.51 4.69
CA GLY A 122 -12.68 3.09 5.62
C GLY A 122 -12.58 2.55 7.05
N ALA A 123 -11.47 1.92 7.42
CA ALA A 123 -11.31 1.26 8.71
C ALA A 123 -11.09 2.20 9.89
N LEU A 124 -10.95 3.53 9.69
CA LEU A 124 -10.71 4.48 10.77
C LEU A 124 -11.78 4.42 11.87
N LYS A 125 -13.06 4.48 11.49
CA LYS A 125 -14.17 4.40 12.45
C LYS A 125 -14.20 3.02 13.14
N PRO A 126 -14.14 1.89 12.41
CA PRO A 126 -13.99 0.56 13.04
C PRO A 126 -12.81 0.43 14.00
N VAL A 127 -11.67 1.07 13.73
CA VAL A 127 -10.51 1.09 14.64
C VAL A 127 -10.84 1.84 15.93
N LEU A 128 -11.49 3.01 15.83
CA LEU A 128 -11.92 3.80 17.00
C LEU A 128 -12.99 3.08 17.83
N ASP A 129 -13.97 2.46 17.16
CA ASP A 129 -15.06 1.72 17.82
C ASP A 129 -14.51 0.47 18.53
N LYS A 130 -13.58 -0.25 17.89
CA LYS A 130 -12.88 -1.39 18.50
C LYS A 130 -12.11 -0.97 19.74
N TRP A 131 -11.36 0.13 19.67
CA TRP A 131 -10.61 0.66 20.82
C TRP A 131 -11.52 0.91 22.03
N ILE A 132 -12.66 1.57 21.83
CA ILE A 132 -13.61 1.83 22.92
C ILE A 132 -14.15 0.50 23.47
N SER A 133 -14.56 -0.41 22.59
CA SER A 133 -15.11 -1.71 22.97
C SER A 133 -14.10 -2.56 23.76
N GLU A 134 -12.81 -2.53 23.40
CA GLU A 134 -11.74 -3.21 24.14
C GLU A 134 -11.61 -2.66 25.56
N LEU A 135 -11.63 -1.33 25.73
CA LEU A 135 -11.56 -0.71 27.06
C LEU A 135 -12.77 -1.04 27.94
N GLU A 136 -13.97 -1.05 27.35
CA GLU A 136 -15.20 -1.44 28.04
C GLU A 136 -15.14 -2.90 28.51
N ASN A 137 -14.72 -3.81 27.64
CA ASN A 137 -14.53 -5.23 27.96
C ASN A 137 -13.48 -5.44 29.06
N GLU A 138 -12.36 -4.70 29.04
CA GLU A 138 -11.35 -4.77 30.09
C GLU A 138 -11.92 -4.35 31.46
N VAL A 139 -12.71 -3.27 31.51
CA VAL A 139 -13.34 -2.81 32.75
C VAL A 139 -14.35 -3.83 33.27
N GLU A 140 -15.14 -4.42 32.38
CA GLU A 140 -16.10 -5.47 32.74
C GLU A 140 -15.37 -6.68 33.35
N GLN A 141 -14.29 -7.15 32.73
CA GLN A 141 -13.51 -8.29 33.22
C GLN A 141 -12.76 -8.01 34.53
N GLU A 142 -12.13 -6.84 34.66
CA GLU A 142 -11.32 -6.49 35.84
C GLU A 142 -12.18 -6.19 37.07
N SER A 143 -13.40 -5.69 36.88
CA SER A 143 -14.20 -5.18 37.99
C SER A 143 -15.59 -5.78 38.14
N GLY A 144 -16.02 -6.64 37.22
CA GLY A 144 -17.36 -7.24 37.21
C GLY A 144 -18.48 -6.20 37.06
N LEU A 145 -18.15 -4.97 36.67
CA LEU A 145 -19.10 -3.89 36.44
C LEU A 145 -19.66 -4.02 35.02
N THR A 146 -20.97 -3.91 34.88
CA THR A 146 -21.64 -3.93 33.58
C THR A 146 -21.83 -2.51 33.02
N PRO A 147 -21.88 -2.36 31.68
CA PRO A 147 -22.25 -1.10 31.04
C PRO A 147 -23.57 -0.53 31.59
N GLY A 148 -23.64 0.80 31.73
CA GLY A 148 -24.83 1.52 32.20
C GLY A 148 -24.80 1.95 33.67
N HIS A 149 -23.81 1.52 34.46
CA HIS A 149 -23.57 2.06 35.80
C HIS A 149 -22.54 3.21 35.78
N GLU A 150 -22.77 4.26 36.57
CA GLU A 150 -21.85 5.41 36.67
C GLU A 150 -20.41 4.99 37.04
N SER A 151 -20.26 4.00 37.91
CA SER A 151 -18.94 3.47 38.29
C SER A 151 -18.20 2.78 37.14
N PHE A 152 -18.93 2.20 36.18
CA PHE A 152 -18.34 1.62 34.96
C PHE A 152 -17.78 2.74 34.08
N ASP A 153 -18.61 3.75 33.78
CA ASP A 153 -18.24 4.92 32.99
C ASP A 153 -17.01 5.65 33.54
N ILE A 154 -16.91 5.80 34.86
CA ILE A 154 -15.77 6.44 35.52
C ILE A 154 -14.50 5.64 35.24
N LYS A 155 -14.53 4.31 35.36
CA LYS A 155 -13.35 3.47 35.12
C LYS A 155 -12.92 3.44 33.66
N VAL A 156 -13.88 3.35 32.72
CA VAL A 156 -13.56 3.44 31.28
C VAL A 156 -12.94 4.80 30.98
N SER A 157 -13.51 5.88 31.53
CA SER A 157 -12.96 7.23 31.36
C SER A 157 -11.55 7.37 31.94
N GLN A 158 -11.23 6.70 33.05
CA GLN A 158 -9.87 6.65 33.61
C GLN A 158 -8.90 5.92 32.67
N LYS A 159 -9.30 4.79 32.07
CA LYS A 159 -8.46 4.08 31.09
C LYS A 159 -8.25 4.92 29.82
N VAL A 160 -9.31 5.55 29.30
CA VAL A 160 -9.21 6.50 28.17
C VAL A 160 -8.23 7.61 28.50
N HIS A 161 -8.37 8.24 29.67
CA HIS A 161 -7.48 9.31 30.10
C HIS A 161 -6.01 8.85 30.15
N LYS A 162 -5.74 7.69 30.74
CA LYS A 162 -4.40 7.09 30.79
C LYS A 162 -3.78 6.90 29.40
N ILE A 163 -4.56 6.38 28.45
CA ILE A 163 -4.12 6.22 27.06
C ILE A 163 -3.84 7.58 26.42
N THR A 164 -4.76 8.53 26.54
CA THR A 164 -4.63 9.85 25.93
C THR A 164 -3.45 10.63 26.51
N SER A 165 -3.22 10.60 27.83
CA SER A 165 -2.09 11.27 28.47
C SER A 165 -0.74 10.72 28.01
N SER A 166 -0.64 9.42 27.73
CA SER A 166 0.60 8.85 27.18
C SER A 166 0.95 9.35 25.77
N LEU A 167 -0.03 9.89 25.04
CA LEU A 167 0.17 10.49 23.72
C LEU A 167 0.51 11.99 23.82
N GLU A 168 0.18 12.66 24.93
CA GLU A 168 0.39 14.11 25.10
C GLU A 168 1.87 14.51 25.08
N GLU A 169 2.77 13.61 25.48
CA GLU A 169 4.23 13.82 25.48
C GLU A 169 4.82 13.91 24.07
N LYS A 170 4.06 13.52 23.04
CA LYS A 170 4.48 13.52 21.64
C LYS A 170 4.20 14.86 20.96
N VAL A 171 4.90 15.11 19.87
CA VAL A 171 4.68 16.31 19.04
C VAL A 171 3.23 16.34 18.55
N ASN A 172 2.52 17.45 18.80
CA ASN A 172 1.08 17.62 18.53
C ASN A 172 0.14 16.67 19.30
N GLY A 173 0.66 15.93 20.29
CA GLY A 173 -0.06 14.91 21.04
C GLY A 173 -1.20 15.44 21.89
N PHE A 174 -1.06 16.64 22.47
CA PHE A 174 -2.08 17.25 23.32
C PHE A 174 -3.44 17.44 22.60
N ASP A 175 -3.43 18.07 21.43
CA ASP A 175 -4.66 18.28 20.65
C ASP A 175 -5.24 16.95 20.12
N PHE A 176 -4.37 16.00 19.75
CA PHE A 176 -4.80 14.65 19.33
C PHE A 176 -5.49 13.88 20.45
N ALA A 177 -4.88 13.83 21.63
CA ALA A 177 -5.41 13.23 22.87
C ALA A 177 -6.77 13.86 23.26
N LYS A 178 -6.87 15.18 23.14
CA LYS A 178 -8.12 15.91 23.38
C LYS A 178 -9.22 15.49 22.40
N VAL A 179 -8.91 15.37 21.12
CA VAL A 179 -9.90 14.97 20.10
C VAL A 179 -10.37 13.53 20.30
N LEU A 180 -9.47 12.60 20.65
CA LEU A 180 -9.84 11.22 21.03
C LEU A 180 -10.78 11.22 22.25
N SER A 181 -10.48 12.03 23.27
CA SER A 181 -11.33 12.18 24.46
C SER A 181 -12.72 12.72 24.10
N ILE A 182 -12.80 13.67 23.15
CA ILE A 182 -14.09 14.20 22.67
C ILE A 182 -14.86 13.14 21.87
N TYR A 183 -14.18 12.35 21.06
CA TYR A 183 -14.80 11.24 20.32
C TYR A 183 -15.42 10.21 21.28
N TYR A 184 -14.68 9.79 22.30
CA TYR A 184 -15.18 8.91 23.36
C TYR A 184 -16.34 9.55 24.14
N LYS A 185 -16.24 10.84 24.50
CA LYS A 185 -17.34 11.56 25.16
C LYS A 185 -18.61 11.53 24.30
N GLY A 186 -18.49 11.73 22.99
CA GLY A 186 -19.59 11.62 22.04
C GLY A 186 -20.20 10.21 22.04
N HIS A 187 -19.36 9.16 22.04
CA HIS A 187 -19.81 7.77 22.13
C HIS A 187 -20.67 7.53 23.37
N ARG A 188 -20.12 7.86 24.55
CA ARG A 188 -20.76 7.66 25.84
C ARG A 188 -22.09 8.40 25.99
N MET A 189 -22.18 9.60 25.40
CA MET A 189 -23.39 10.44 25.48
C MET A 189 -24.41 10.12 24.37
N GLY A 190 -24.10 9.23 23.42
CA GLY A 190 -24.90 9.05 22.21
C GLY A 190 -24.97 10.32 21.34
N ASP A 191 -23.98 11.21 21.44
CA ASP A 191 -23.89 12.44 20.66
C ASP A 191 -23.12 12.21 19.36
N ASP A 192 -23.84 11.69 18.36
CA ASP A 192 -23.30 11.42 17.02
C ASP A 192 -22.70 12.67 16.36
N LYS A 193 -23.23 13.87 16.67
CA LYS A 193 -22.72 15.13 16.11
C LYS A 193 -21.34 15.45 16.70
N LEU A 194 -21.17 15.25 18.00
CA LEU A 194 -19.87 15.45 18.65
C LEU A 194 -18.83 14.44 18.15
N GLN A 195 -19.22 13.17 17.99
CA GLN A 195 -18.36 12.16 17.39
C GLN A 195 -17.96 12.54 15.95
N GLN A 196 -18.91 12.99 15.13
CA GLN A 196 -18.65 13.37 13.75
C GLN A 196 -17.71 14.58 13.66
N LYS A 197 -17.83 15.56 14.56
CA LYS A 197 -16.89 16.69 14.64
C LYS A 197 -15.48 16.21 14.98
N ALA A 198 -15.32 15.34 15.97
CA ALA A 198 -14.01 14.78 16.32
C ALA A 198 -13.43 13.95 15.16
N PHE A 199 -14.26 13.13 14.50
CA PHE A 199 -13.89 12.34 13.32
C PHE A 199 -13.43 13.23 12.16
N ARG A 200 -14.15 14.32 11.85
CA ARG A 200 -13.74 15.31 10.85
C ARG A 200 -12.36 15.90 11.14
N TRP A 201 -12.05 16.16 12.41
CA TRP A 201 -10.73 16.68 12.79
C TRP A 201 -9.64 15.63 12.58
N MET A 202 -9.91 14.39 12.98
CA MET A 202 -9.01 13.25 12.75
C MET A 202 -8.73 13.04 11.26
N CYS A 203 -9.73 13.18 10.39
CA CYS A 203 -9.58 13.15 8.93
C CYS A 203 -8.92 14.40 8.35
N GLY A 204 -8.59 15.42 9.15
CA GLY A 204 -7.99 16.66 8.67
C GLY A 204 -8.93 17.50 7.81
N GLU A 205 -10.24 17.45 8.05
CA GLU A 205 -11.26 18.14 7.21
C GLU A 205 -11.55 19.58 7.66
N TYR A 206 -11.04 20.02 8.81
CA TYR A 206 -11.17 21.39 9.27
C TYR A 206 -10.28 22.34 8.47
N ARG A 207 -10.85 23.46 7.99
CA ARG A 207 -10.12 24.45 7.20
C ARG A 207 -9.49 25.55 8.04
N THR A 208 -10.07 25.85 9.20
CA THR A 208 -9.61 26.95 10.06
C THR A 208 -9.50 26.51 11.52
N LYS A 209 -8.54 27.11 12.23
CA LYS A 209 -8.37 26.92 13.68
C LYS A 209 -9.59 27.42 14.46
N SER A 210 -10.22 28.50 14.01
CA SER A 210 -11.42 29.06 14.64
C SER A 210 -12.59 28.08 14.62
N GLU A 211 -12.78 27.37 13.50
CA GLU A 211 -13.80 26.34 13.36
C GLU A 211 -13.53 25.15 14.31
N ALA A 212 -12.28 24.64 14.32
CA ALA A 212 -11.89 23.55 15.22
C ALA A 212 -12.00 23.95 16.71
N LYS A 213 -11.69 25.21 17.03
CA LYS A 213 -11.84 25.75 18.39
C LYS A 213 -13.30 25.86 18.80
N SER A 214 -14.17 26.31 17.89
CA SER A 214 -15.60 26.41 18.15
C SER A 214 -16.25 25.03 18.35
N ASP A 215 -15.85 24.04 17.54
CA ASP A 215 -16.45 22.71 17.56
C ASP A 215 -15.91 21.80 18.65
N LEU A 216 -14.60 21.87 18.91
CA LEU A 216 -13.85 20.90 19.73
C LEU A 216 -13.00 21.56 20.83
N GLY A 217 -12.89 22.90 20.83
CA GLY A 217 -12.00 23.62 21.75
C GLY A 217 -10.52 23.40 21.44
N VAL A 218 -10.17 22.99 20.23
CA VAL A 218 -8.82 22.64 19.78
C VAL A 218 -8.24 23.80 18.97
N ASN A 219 -6.99 24.20 19.23
CA ASN A 219 -6.35 25.35 18.55
C ASN A 219 -5.42 24.94 17.40
N LEU A 220 -5.26 23.64 17.18
CA LEU A 220 -4.45 23.05 16.12
C LEU A 220 -5.34 22.39 15.06
N ILE A 221 -4.93 22.49 13.80
CA ILE A 221 -5.50 21.71 12.71
C ILE A 221 -4.38 21.00 11.98
N ILE A 222 -4.73 19.92 11.30
CA ILE A 222 -3.81 19.18 10.43
C ILE A 222 -3.61 20.01 9.15
N THR A 223 -2.37 20.17 8.70
CA THR A 223 -1.96 20.98 7.55
C THR A 223 -0.86 20.28 6.75
N ASP A 224 -0.44 20.89 5.64
CA ASP A 224 0.68 20.42 4.81
C ASP A 224 2.00 20.27 5.59
N ASP A 225 2.19 21.03 6.66
CA ASP A 225 3.45 21.06 7.41
C ASP A 225 3.54 19.95 8.47
N ASN A 226 2.42 19.66 9.15
CA ASN A 226 2.40 18.84 10.38
C ASN A 226 1.74 17.46 10.23
N TRP A 227 1.21 17.11 9.05
CA TRP A 227 0.49 15.85 8.84
C TRP A 227 1.30 14.60 9.26
N TYR A 228 2.62 14.62 9.03
CA TYR A 228 3.48 13.49 9.35
C TYR A 228 3.58 13.22 10.87
N ASP A 229 3.51 14.27 11.69
CA ASP A 229 3.51 14.09 13.15
C ASP A 229 2.22 13.39 13.61
N PHE A 230 1.09 13.67 12.96
CA PHE A 230 -0.16 12.95 13.21
C PHE A 230 -0.10 11.50 12.75
N ILE A 231 0.62 11.17 11.67
CA ILE A 231 0.84 9.77 11.26
C ILE A 231 1.63 9.01 12.32
N LYS A 232 2.65 9.62 12.95
CA LYS A 232 3.37 9.01 14.08
C LYS A 232 2.43 8.78 15.27
N LEU A 233 1.57 9.75 15.59
CA LEU A 233 0.54 9.59 16.63
C LEU A 233 -0.45 8.46 16.32
N TRP A 234 -0.86 8.32 15.05
CA TRP A 234 -1.70 7.20 14.62
C TRP A 234 -1.01 5.85 14.79
N ALA A 235 0.27 5.74 14.46
CA ALA A 235 1.03 4.50 14.67
C ALA A 235 1.05 4.06 16.14
N GLU A 236 1.25 5.00 17.06
CA GLU A 236 1.17 4.69 18.50
C GLU A 236 -0.26 4.40 18.97
N PHE A 237 -1.24 5.13 18.45
CA PHE A 237 -2.64 4.95 18.82
C PHE A 237 -3.19 3.59 18.37
N VAL A 238 -2.93 3.15 17.14
CA VAL A 238 -3.47 1.86 16.65
C VAL A 238 -2.94 0.68 17.48
N VAL A 239 -1.73 0.78 18.03
CA VAL A 239 -1.21 -0.23 18.97
C VAL A 239 -1.97 -0.22 20.28
N LYS A 240 -2.27 0.97 20.82
CA LYS A 240 -3.15 1.11 22.00
C LYS A 240 -4.60 0.67 21.74
N ALA A 241 -5.02 0.57 20.48
CA ALA A 241 -6.28 0.01 20.01
C ALA A 241 -6.20 -1.50 19.64
N GLY A 242 -5.14 -2.19 20.09
CA GLY A 242 -4.98 -3.63 19.95
C GLY A 242 -4.53 -4.10 18.55
N TYR A 243 -3.93 -3.23 17.73
CA TYR A 243 -3.29 -3.61 16.46
C TYR A 243 -1.77 -3.74 16.62
N ALA A 244 -1.10 -4.39 15.67
CA ALA A 244 0.35 -4.61 15.71
C ALA A 244 1.17 -3.36 15.30
N GLY A 245 0.56 -2.43 14.56
CA GLY A 245 1.19 -1.20 14.09
C GLY A 245 0.46 -0.58 12.90
N LEU A 246 1.03 0.50 12.36
CA LEU A 246 0.56 1.18 11.16
C LEU A 246 1.54 0.97 10.01
N TYR A 247 1.05 0.49 8.87
CA TYR A 247 1.85 0.28 7.67
C TYR A 247 1.31 1.10 6.51
N ILE A 248 2.14 1.97 5.91
CA ILE A 248 1.72 2.87 4.83
C ILE A 248 2.44 2.49 3.54
N CYS A 249 1.67 2.00 2.58
CA CYS A 249 2.11 1.78 1.21
C CYS A 249 1.85 3.06 0.40
N MET A 250 2.92 3.69 -0.11
CA MET A 250 2.85 4.81 -1.04
C MET A 250 3.28 4.36 -2.43
N ASP A 251 2.36 4.32 -3.39
CA ASP A 251 2.70 4.07 -4.79
C ASP A 251 2.87 5.39 -5.55
N GLU A 252 3.48 5.31 -6.73
CA GLU A 252 3.71 6.44 -7.63
C GLU A 252 4.50 7.61 -7.01
N LEU A 253 5.56 7.29 -6.25
CA LEU A 253 6.53 8.29 -5.79
C LEU A 253 7.18 9.05 -6.96
N ALA A 254 7.15 8.47 -8.17
CA ALA A 254 7.54 9.09 -9.43
C ALA A 254 6.76 10.38 -9.74
N SER A 255 5.57 10.58 -9.18
CA SER A 255 4.83 11.86 -9.30
C SER A 255 5.62 13.07 -8.76
N ILE A 256 6.54 12.87 -7.80
CA ILE A 256 7.44 13.94 -7.33
C ILE A 256 8.45 14.31 -8.42
N TYR A 257 8.95 13.31 -9.16
CA TYR A 257 9.89 13.51 -10.27
C TYR A 257 9.28 14.39 -11.37
N GLU A 258 7.98 14.25 -11.61
CA GLU A 258 7.23 15.00 -12.62
C GLU A 258 7.06 16.49 -12.29
N ILE A 259 7.22 16.90 -11.02
CA ILE A 259 7.12 18.30 -10.61
C ILE A 259 8.12 19.15 -11.41
N PRO A 260 7.68 20.19 -12.15
CA PRO A 260 8.59 20.98 -12.99
C PRO A 260 9.64 21.76 -12.18
N SER A 261 9.23 22.35 -11.05
CA SER A 261 10.09 23.17 -10.20
C SER A 261 11.08 22.32 -9.39
N LYS A 262 12.39 22.60 -9.56
CA LYS A 262 13.45 21.98 -8.74
C LYS A 262 13.22 22.21 -7.25
N VAL A 263 12.90 23.45 -6.87
CA VAL A 263 12.63 23.80 -5.47
C VAL A 263 11.45 22.99 -4.92
N GLY A 264 10.41 22.77 -5.72
CA GLY A 264 9.28 21.93 -5.33
C GLY A 264 9.67 20.46 -5.12
N ARG A 265 10.54 19.92 -5.96
CA ARG A 265 11.12 18.57 -5.78
C ARG A 265 11.98 18.49 -4.52
N ASP A 266 12.90 19.44 -4.34
CA ASP A 266 13.82 19.49 -3.19
C ASP A 266 13.07 19.54 -1.85
N TYR A 267 11.94 20.27 -1.76
CA TYR A 267 11.10 20.26 -0.56
C TYR A 267 10.48 18.88 -0.27
N ASN A 268 10.01 18.18 -1.31
CA ASN A 268 9.46 16.83 -1.15
C ASN A 268 10.55 15.82 -0.79
N TYR A 269 11.74 15.90 -1.41
CA TYR A 269 12.91 15.08 -1.08
C TYR A 269 13.42 15.36 0.34
N SER A 270 13.42 16.62 0.78
CA SER A 270 13.74 16.98 2.17
C SER A 270 12.75 16.38 3.17
N LYS A 271 11.44 16.39 2.86
CA LYS A 271 10.43 15.73 3.71
C LYS A 271 10.61 14.22 3.72
N LEU A 272 10.90 13.60 2.59
CA LEU A 272 11.22 12.17 2.51
C LEU A 272 12.47 11.82 3.33
N LEU A 273 13.51 12.66 3.28
CA LEU A 273 14.72 12.54 4.10
C LEU A 273 14.40 12.62 5.60
N ALA A 274 13.50 13.53 6.00
CA ALA A 274 13.05 13.66 7.38
C ALA A 274 12.29 12.42 7.85
N ILE A 275 11.39 11.87 7.03
CA ILE A 275 10.69 10.60 7.31
C ILE A 275 11.72 9.47 7.48
N TYR A 276 12.65 9.34 6.53
CA TYR A 276 13.70 8.33 6.56
C TYR A 276 14.55 8.41 7.86
N ASN A 277 14.95 9.62 8.25
CA ASN A 277 15.69 9.86 9.49
C ASN A 277 14.90 9.44 10.73
N ASP A 278 13.64 9.87 10.83
CA ASP A 278 12.80 9.58 11.99
C ASP A 278 12.60 8.06 12.15
N VAL A 279 12.41 7.35 11.04
CA VAL A 279 12.28 5.88 11.03
C VAL A 279 13.58 5.20 11.46
N LEU A 280 14.74 5.58 10.90
CA LEU A 280 16.01 4.92 11.28
C LEU A 280 16.49 5.27 12.69
N GLN A 281 16.08 6.42 13.23
CA GLN A 281 16.42 6.84 14.59
C GLN A 281 15.43 6.32 15.64
N GLY A 282 14.46 5.50 15.25
CA GLY A 282 13.45 4.93 16.17
C GLY A 282 12.47 5.97 16.73
N LYS A 283 12.30 7.11 16.06
CA LYS A 283 11.36 8.18 16.46
C LYS A 283 9.94 7.94 15.94
N ALA A 284 9.74 6.90 15.14
CA ALA A 284 8.48 6.55 14.50
C ALA A 284 8.03 5.14 14.88
N SER A 285 8.08 4.79 16.18
CA SER A 285 7.72 3.45 16.68
C SER A 285 6.40 2.94 16.12
N HIS A 286 6.36 1.65 15.78
CA HIS A 286 5.21 0.95 15.20
C HIS A 286 4.76 1.48 13.82
N LEU A 287 5.62 2.22 13.11
CA LEU A 287 5.34 2.73 11.76
C LEU A 287 6.22 2.06 10.70
N GLY A 288 5.57 1.56 9.65
CA GLY A 288 6.20 1.06 8.43
C GLY A 288 5.85 1.89 7.21
N PHE A 289 6.83 2.14 6.34
CA PHE A 289 6.61 2.70 5.01
C PHE A 289 7.15 1.77 3.92
N LEU A 290 6.33 1.56 2.87
CA LEU A 290 6.76 0.94 1.63
C LEU A 290 6.45 1.88 0.47
N MET A 291 7.48 2.31 -0.26
CA MET A 291 7.34 3.30 -1.32
C MET A 291 7.70 2.73 -2.69
N GLY A 292 6.76 2.76 -3.63
CA GLY A 292 6.99 2.39 -5.02
C GLY A 292 7.57 3.56 -5.81
N ILE A 293 8.69 3.33 -6.50
CA ILE A 293 9.34 4.34 -7.35
C ILE A 293 9.84 3.75 -8.67
N THR A 294 9.78 4.54 -9.74
CA THR A 294 10.36 4.14 -11.01
C THR A 294 11.88 4.26 -10.97
N LYS A 295 12.57 3.38 -11.70
CA LYS A 295 14.03 3.45 -11.83
C LYS A 295 14.51 4.82 -12.31
N GLU A 296 13.80 5.42 -13.26
CA GLU A 296 14.08 6.77 -13.75
C GLU A 296 13.95 7.84 -12.67
N ALA A 297 12.83 7.83 -11.92
CA ALA A 297 12.62 8.79 -10.82
C ALA A 297 13.60 8.59 -9.65
N MET A 298 14.21 7.41 -9.52
CA MET A 298 15.25 7.14 -8.54
C MET A 298 16.62 7.63 -9.03
N GLU A 299 17.07 7.15 -10.19
CA GLU A 299 18.46 7.26 -10.66
C GLU A 299 18.79 8.55 -11.44
N ASP A 300 17.80 9.28 -11.96
CA ASP A 300 18.05 10.50 -12.72
C ASP A 300 18.89 11.51 -11.89
N PRO A 301 20.08 11.91 -12.38
CA PRO A 301 21.03 12.70 -11.59
C PRO A 301 20.63 14.15 -11.40
N VAL A 302 19.62 14.64 -12.13
CA VAL A 302 19.18 16.04 -12.11
C VAL A 302 17.85 16.20 -11.40
N ARG A 303 16.89 15.31 -11.69
CA ARG A 303 15.50 15.40 -11.22
C ARG A 303 15.14 14.30 -10.23
N GLY A 304 15.80 13.15 -10.28
CA GLY A 304 15.50 11.98 -9.47
C GLY A 304 15.93 12.13 -8.01
N ILE A 305 15.60 11.12 -7.20
CA ILE A 305 15.97 11.07 -5.78
C ILE A 305 17.49 11.10 -5.60
N TYR A 306 18.25 10.40 -6.45
CA TYR A 306 19.72 10.41 -6.39
C TYR A 306 20.33 11.75 -6.83
N GLY A 307 19.59 12.61 -7.51
CA GLY A 307 19.99 14.01 -7.71
C GLY A 307 20.01 14.83 -6.42
N TYR A 308 19.35 14.36 -5.35
CA TYR A 308 19.35 14.96 -4.03
C TYR A 308 20.34 14.23 -3.10
N GLU A 309 21.56 14.76 -3.01
CA GLU A 309 22.71 14.14 -2.34
C GLU A 309 22.44 13.57 -0.93
N PRO A 310 21.67 14.26 -0.03
CA PRO A 310 21.38 13.71 1.29
C PRO A 310 20.58 12.40 1.26
N LEU A 311 19.71 12.19 0.27
CA LEU A 311 18.99 10.92 0.09
C LEU A 311 19.88 9.91 -0.64
N ARG A 312 20.59 10.34 -1.68
CA ARG A 312 21.51 9.49 -2.45
C ARG A 312 22.48 8.74 -1.55
N SER A 313 23.19 9.46 -0.67
CA SER A 313 24.18 8.89 0.24
C SER A 313 23.64 7.81 1.20
N ARG A 314 22.32 7.69 1.34
CA ARG A 314 21.63 6.72 2.21
C ARG A 314 20.97 5.59 1.45
N LEU A 315 20.52 5.85 0.23
CA LEU A 315 19.74 4.92 -0.58
C LEU A 315 20.56 4.24 -1.66
N GLU A 316 21.63 4.87 -2.14
CA GLU A 316 22.49 4.30 -3.17
C GLU A 316 23.26 3.10 -2.60
N ASN A 317 22.83 1.90 -3.00
CA ASN A 317 23.54 0.68 -2.66
C ASN A 317 24.92 0.68 -3.33
N ARG A 318 25.98 0.56 -2.53
CA ARG A 318 27.31 0.28 -3.04
C ARG A 318 27.30 -1.12 -3.66
N LYS A 319 27.23 -1.20 -4.99
CA LYS A 319 27.40 -2.47 -5.71
C LYS A 319 28.73 -3.08 -5.28
N ILE A 320 28.69 -4.26 -4.67
CA ILE A 320 29.90 -5.02 -4.37
C ILE A 320 30.49 -5.43 -5.72
N ALA A 321 31.58 -4.78 -6.11
CA ALA A 321 32.25 -5.03 -7.38
C ALA A 321 32.93 -6.41 -7.33
N GLY A 322 32.36 -7.39 -8.03
CA GLY A 322 32.95 -8.71 -8.24
C GLY A 322 32.07 -9.54 -9.17
N GLY A 323 32.65 -10.14 -10.21
CA GLY A 323 31.98 -10.78 -11.36
C GLY A 323 31.07 -11.99 -11.09
N ALA A 324 30.60 -12.18 -9.85
CA ALA A 324 29.55 -13.13 -9.44
C ALA A 324 28.32 -12.42 -8.81
N ALA A 325 28.24 -11.08 -8.90
CA ALA A 325 27.35 -10.22 -8.12
C ALA A 325 25.86 -10.18 -8.52
N GLU A 326 25.42 -10.85 -9.59
CA GLU A 326 23.97 -10.89 -9.91
C GLU A 326 23.17 -11.80 -8.97
N GLU A 327 23.80 -12.80 -8.35
CA GLU A 327 23.16 -13.74 -7.42
C GLU A 327 23.14 -13.25 -5.96
N LEU A 328 24.05 -12.34 -5.59
CA LEU A 328 24.16 -11.80 -4.23
C LEU A 328 23.41 -10.48 -4.11
N ARG A 329 22.09 -10.54 -3.96
CA ARG A 329 21.24 -9.37 -3.72
C ARG A 329 21.12 -9.05 -2.24
N ASP A 330 21.51 -7.84 -1.86
CA ASP A 330 21.21 -7.31 -0.53
C ASP A 330 19.75 -6.85 -0.47
N LEU A 331 18.88 -7.73 0.02
CA LEU A 331 17.48 -7.42 0.28
C LEU A 331 17.26 -6.77 1.66
N ALA A 332 18.32 -6.61 2.47
CA ALA A 332 18.27 -5.82 3.71
C ALA A 332 18.50 -4.32 3.46
N ALA A 333 18.96 -3.95 2.26
CA ALA A 333 19.11 -2.56 1.86
C ALA A 333 17.77 -1.78 1.79
N PRO A 334 17.78 -0.46 2.05
CA PRO A 334 16.57 0.36 1.98
C PRO A 334 15.86 0.30 0.62
N VAL A 335 16.60 0.09 -0.47
CA VAL A 335 16.08 -0.01 -1.83
C VAL A 335 16.13 -1.45 -2.31
N ILE A 336 14.97 -2.01 -2.63
CA ILE A 336 14.81 -3.31 -3.29
C ILE A 336 14.54 -3.06 -4.77
N ALA A 337 15.56 -3.31 -5.61
CA ALA A 337 15.45 -3.20 -7.06
C ALA A 337 14.78 -4.45 -7.65
N LEU A 338 13.59 -4.29 -8.23
CA LEU A 338 12.86 -5.36 -8.89
C LEU A 338 13.45 -5.65 -10.27
N SER A 339 13.87 -6.90 -10.46
CA SER A 339 14.13 -7.43 -11.80
C SER A 339 12.83 -7.79 -12.51
N PRO A 340 12.76 -7.72 -13.84
CA PRO A 340 11.65 -8.30 -14.59
C PRO A 340 11.44 -9.78 -14.23
N LEU A 341 10.20 -10.26 -14.37
CA LEU A 341 9.92 -11.69 -14.21
C LEU A 341 10.69 -12.50 -15.26
N ASN A 342 11.29 -13.60 -14.84
CA ASN A 342 11.99 -14.50 -15.75
C ASN A 342 10.99 -15.33 -16.59
N PRO A 343 11.41 -15.93 -17.72
CA PRO A 343 10.50 -16.69 -18.59
C PRO A 343 9.75 -17.83 -17.88
N GLY A 344 10.38 -18.47 -16.89
CA GLY A 344 9.74 -19.52 -16.09
C GLY A 344 8.65 -18.99 -15.16
N GLU A 345 8.89 -17.83 -14.52
CA GLU A 345 7.87 -17.15 -13.69
C GLU A 345 6.68 -16.70 -14.53
N ILE A 346 6.94 -16.16 -15.72
CA ILE A 346 5.87 -15.81 -16.66
C ILE A 346 5.11 -17.06 -17.10
N TYR A 347 5.79 -18.15 -17.44
CA TYR A 347 5.15 -19.41 -17.84
C TYR A 347 4.13 -19.86 -16.78
N VAL A 348 4.53 -19.88 -15.51
CA VAL A 348 3.62 -20.23 -14.39
C VAL A 348 2.45 -19.24 -14.27
N LEU A 349 2.68 -17.96 -14.57
CA LEU A 349 1.61 -16.96 -14.62
C LEU A 349 0.61 -17.26 -15.74
N LEU A 350 1.07 -17.65 -16.93
CA LEU A 350 0.20 -18.01 -18.05
C LEU A 350 -0.68 -19.23 -17.71
N GLU A 351 -0.11 -20.26 -17.06
CA GLU A 351 -0.87 -21.42 -16.57
C GLU A 351 -1.97 -20.99 -15.58
N LYS A 352 -1.64 -20.12 -14.63
CA LYS A 352 -2.60 -19.58 -13.65
C LYS A 352 -3.71 -18.77 -14.34
N LEU A 353 -3.38 -17.95 -15.33
CA LEU A 353 -4.35 -17.16 -16.09
C LEU A 353 -5.29 -18.04 -16.90
N THR A 354 -4.78 -19.12 -17.49
CA THR A 354 -5.59 -20.12 -18.20
C THR A 354 -6.60 -20.74 -17.25
N GLN A 355 -6.16 -21.22 -16.08
CA GLN A 355 -7.04 -21.81 -15.07
C GLN A 355 -8.14 -20.85 -14.61
N LEU A 356 -7.81 -19.58 -14.37
CA LEU A 356 -8.82 -18.57 -14.01
C LEU A 356 -9.82 -18.36 -15.15
N HIS A 357 -9.38 -18.38 -16.40
CA HIS A 357 -10.23 -18.18 -17.58
C HIS A 357 -11.19 -19.36 -17.78
N GLU A 358 -10.69 -20.58 -17.62
CA GLU A 358 -11.50 -21.82 -17.59
C GLU A 358 -12.60 -21.74 -16.53
N ILE A 359 -12.28 -21.28 -15.30
CA ILE A 359 -13.26 -21.11 -14.22
C ILE A 359 -14.34 -20.08 -14.59
N VAL A 360 -13.95 -18.97 -15.22
CA VAL A 360 -14.89 -17.90 -15.60
C VAL A 360 -15.85 -18.36 -16.68
N TYR A 361 -15.36 -19.03 -17.73
CA TYR A 361 -16.17 -19.37 -18.89
C TYR A 361 -16.70 -20.81 -18.88
N GLY A 362 -16.26 -21.66 -17.95
CA GLY A 362 -16.75 -23.03 -17.79
C GLY A 362 -16.35 -23.95 -18.94
N TYR A 363 -15.10 -23.87 -19.38
CA TYR A 363 -14.53 -24.72 -20.44
C TYR A 363 -13.14 -25.21 -20.03
N GLU A 364 -12.61 -26.21 -20.75
CA GLU A 364 -11.22 -26.66 -20.63
C GLU A 364 -10.42 -26.11 -21.82
N SER A 365 -9.28 -25.48 -21.53
CA SER A 365 -8.42 -24.90 -22.55
C SER A 365 -7.73 -26.01 -23.37
N ARG A 366 -7.64 -25.79 -24.69
CA ARG A 366 -6.92 -26.67 -25.62
C ARG A 366 -5.43 -26.34 -25.71
N LEU A 367 -4.97 -25.29 -25.01
CA LEU A 367 -3.59 -24.85 -25.01
C LEU A 367 -2.73 -25.78 -24.16
N GLU A 368 -1.62 -26.21 -24.71
CA GLU A 368 -0.67 -27.14 -24.10
C GLU A 368 0.67 -26.45 -23.83
N HIS A 369 1.60 -27.18 -23.20
CA HIS A 369 2.94 -26.69 -22.86
C HIS A 369 3.65 -26.01 -24.05
N ASP A 370 3.64 -26.65 -25.21
CA ASP A 370 4.31 -26.15 -26.41
C ASP A 370 3.69 -24.83 -26.91
N ASP A 371 2.38 -24.64 -26.73
CA ASP A 371 1.69 -23.40 -27.10
C ASP A 371 2.12 -22.23 -26.19
N PHE A 372 2.30 -22.47 -24.89
CA PHE A 372 2.81 -21.46 -23.96
C PHE A 372 4.26 -21.08 -24.28
N ILE A 373 5.11 -22.09 -24.56
CA ILE A 373 6.51 -21.85 -24.94
C ILE A 373 6.59 -21.10 -26.27
N TYR A 374 5.75 -21.46 -27.24
CA TYR A 374 5.68 -20.78 -28.52
C TYR A 374 5.27 -19.32 -28.35
N PHE A 375 4.17 -19.05 -27.62
CA PHE A 375 3.75 -17.69 -27.28
C PHE A 375 4.88 -16.89 -26.64
N LEU A 376 5.54 -17.45 -25.61
CA LEU A 376 6.64 -16.77 -24.93
C LEU A 376 7.81 -16.46 -25.85
N LYS A 377 8.26 -17.42 -26.66
CA LYS A 377 9.36 -17.20 -27.62
C LYS A 377 9.05 -16.05 -28.55
N ASN A 378 7.83 -15.96 -29.08
CA ASN A 378 7.42 -14.89 -29.98
C ASN A 378 7.32 -13.54 -29.29
N GLN A 379 6.77 -13.52 -28.07
CA GLN A 379 6.74 -12.33 -27.24
C GLN A 379 8.17 -11.80 -26.94
N TYR A 380 9.12 -12.66 -26.54
CA TYR A 380 10.50 -12.23 -26.29
C TYR A 380 11.31 -11.91 -27.56
N ALA A 381 11.01 -12.54 -28.70
CA ALA A 381 11.64 -12.19 -29.97
C ALA A 381 11.31 -10.76 -30.40
N ARG A 382 10.10 -10.26 -30.08
CA ARG A 382 9.68 -8.88 -30.32
C ARG A 382 10.42 -7.85 -29.47
N VAL A 383 10.67 -8.17 -28.20
CA VAL A 383 11.41 -7.30 -27.26
C VAL A 383 12.81 -6.97 -27.79
N ARG A 384 13.40 -7.84 -28.61
CA ARG A 384 14.71 -7.60 -29.22
C ARG A 384 14.69 -6.59 -30.38
N ASN A 385 13.52 -6.31 -30.97
CA ASN A 385 13.38 -5.55 -32.21
C ASN A 385 12.68 -4.19 -32.07
N THR A 386 11.90 -3.96 -31.01
CA THR A 386 11.23 -2.67 -30.67
C THR A 386 11.12 -2.53 -29.14
N GLU A 387 10.80 -1.34 -28.62
CA GLU A 387 10.79 -0.96 -27.20
C GLU A 387 10.34 -2.07 -26.20
N GLU A 388 10.95 -2.06 -25.02
CA GLU A 388 10.83 -3.11 -23.98
C GLU A 388 9.38 -3.46 -23.64
N MET A 389 8.88 -4.59 -24.16
CA MET A 389 7.56 -5.09 -23.80
C MET A 389 7.49 -5.41 -22.30
N THR A 390 6.46 -4.88 -21.64
CA THR A 390 6.26 -5.05 -20.20
C THR A 390 5.50 -6.34 -19.89
N ALA A 391 5.65 -6.87 -18.67
CA ALA A 391 4.84 -8.01 -18.21
C ALA A 391 3.33 -7.72 -18.32
N ARG A 392 2.94 -6.45 -18.14
CA ARG A 392 1.55 -5.98 -18.32
C ARG A 392 1.03 -6.23 -19.74
N GLU A 393 1.80 -5.85 -20.76
CA GLU A 393 1.41 -6.05 -22.16
C GLU A 393 1.34 -7.53 -22.51
N MET A 394 2.31 -8.32 -22.06
CA MET A 394 2.34 -9.76 -22.28
C MET A 394 1.09 -10.44 -21.71
N ILE A 395 0.68 -10.07 -20.48
CA ILE A 395 -0.54 -10.56 -19.84
C ILE A 395 -1.78 -10.18 -20.66
N ARG A 396 -1.88 -8.92 -21.13
CA ARG A 396 -3.02 -8.46 -21.94
C ARG A 396 -3.12 -9.20 -23.28
N ASN A 397 -1.99 -9.39 -23.96
CA ASN A 397 -1.92 -10.15 -25.20
C ASN A 397 -2.36 -11.60 -24.98
N TYR A 398 -1.95 -12.20 -23.87
CA TYR A 398 -2.31 -13.56 -23.53
C TYR A 398 -3.80 -13.72 -23.16
N ILE A 399 -4.37 -12.79 -22.39
CA ILE A 399 -5.81 -12.80 -22.10
C ILE A 399 -6.62 -12.64 -23.40
N THR A 400 -6.14 -11.81 -24.34
CA THR A 400 -6.74 -11.70 -25.68
C THR A 400 -6.69 -13.04 -26.43
N LEU A 401 -5.55 -13.75 -26.39
CA LEU A 401 -5.43 -15.09 -26.97
C LEU A 401 -6.42 -16.08 -26.34
N LEU A 402 -6.56 -16.10 -25.01
CA LEU A 402 -7.53 -16.96 -24.32
C LEU A 402 -8.97 -16.65 -24.75
N ASN A 403 -9.32 -15.37 -24.83
CA ASN A 403 -10.64 -14.94 -25.30
C ASN A 403 -10.91 -15.40 -26.74
N LEU A 404 -9.95 -15.23 -27.65
CA LEU A 404 -10.11 -15.67 -29.04
C LEU A 404 -10.21 -17.18 -29.17
N THR A 405 -9.40 -17.92 -28.40
CA THR A 405 -9.41 -19.38 -28.36
C THR A 405 -10.75 -19.92 -27.85
N GLN A 406 -11.32 -19.27 -26.84
CA GLN A 406 -12.62 -19.63 -26.28
C GLN A 406 -13.79 -19.26 -27.21
N GLN A 407 -13.74 -18.12 -27.88
CA GLN A 407 -14.80 -17.64 -28.78
C GLN A 407 -14.84 -18.39 -30.11
N ASN A 408 -13.71 -18.94 -30.56
CA ASN A 408 -13.57 -19.63 -31.85
C ASN A 408 -13.16 -21.10 -31.63
N SER A 409 -13.93 -21.82 -30.81
CA SER A 409 -13.65 -23.22 -30.47
C SER A 409 -13.72 -24.17 -31.67
N ASP A 410 -14.38 -23.75 -32.75
CA ASP A 410 -14.50 -24.46 -34.03
C ASP A 410 -13.23 -24.42 -34.88
N LYS A 411 -12.34 -23.45 -34.63
CA LYS A 411 -11.07 -23.31 -35.36
C LYS A 411 -9.92 -24.09 -34.70
N PRO A 412 -8.90 -24.51 -35.50
CA PRO A 412 -7.64 -25.02 -34.97
C PRO A 412 -6.95 -23.98 -34.08
N LYS A 413 -6.37 -24.42 -32.95
CA LYS A 413 -5.70 -23.52 -32.00
C LYS A 413 -4.51 -22.81 -32.63
N GLU A 414 -3.83 -23.48 -33.56
CA GLU A 414 -2.67 -22.98 -34.29
C GLU A 414 -3.05 -21.76 -35.14
N GLU A 415 -4.18 -21.79 -35.85
CA GLU A 415 -4.66 -20.67 -36.67
C GLU A 415 -4.88 -19.41 -35.83
N ILE A 416 -5.44 -19.57 -34.64
CA ILE A 416 -5.69 -18.46 -33.70
C ILE A 416 -4.37 -17.92 -33.15
N LEU A 417 -3.45 -18.81 -32.77
CA LEU A 417 -2.12 -18.47 -32.27
C LEU A 417 -1.37 -17.59 -33.28
N TYR A 418 -1.34 -18.00 -34.55
CA TYR A 418 -0.71 -17.24 -35.64
C TYR A 418 -1.45 -15.91 -35.94
N ALA A 419 -2.78 -15.90 -35.90
CA ALA A 419 -3.56 -14.68 -36.17
C ALA A 419 -3.37 -13.59 -35.10
N VAL A 420 -3.27 -13.97 -33.83
CA VAL A 420 -2.96 -13.05 -32.72
C VAL A 420 -1.56 -12.46 -32.88
N GLU A 421 -0.64 -13.22 -33.47
CA GLU A 421 0.69 -12.72 -33.78
C GLU A 421 0.62 -11.64 -34.84
N ASP A 422 0.00 -11.91 -35.99
CA ASP A 422 -0.15 -10.97 -37.10
C ASP A 422 -0.88 -9.68 -36.72
N TYR A 423 -1.96 -9.77 -35.94
CA TYR A 423 -2.71 -8.61 -35.45
C TYR A 423 -1.82 -7.67 -34.63
N ASN A 424 -1.01 -8.25 -33.75
CA ASN A 424 -0.11 -7.49 -32.91
C ASN A 424 1.14 -6.98 -33.66
N VAL A 425 1.46 -7.50 -34.86
CA VAL A 425 2.52 -6.92 -35.73
C VAL A 425 2.02 -5.65 -36.41
N LYS A 426 0.73 -5.58 -36.77
CA LYS A 426 0.14 -4.46 -37.55
C LYS A 426 -0.36 -3.28 -36.71
N SER A 427 -0.44 -3.45 -35.39
CA SER A 427 -1.03 -2.47 -34.45
C SER A 427 0.02 -1.56 -33.78
N ASN A 428 1.30 -1.80 -34.03
CA ASN A 428 2.43 -0.91 -33.78
C ASN A 428 2.92 -0.30 -35.09
#